data_AF-A0A6G4WND5-F1
#
_entry.id   AF-A0A6G4WND5-F1
#
_cell.length_a   1.000
_cell.length_b   1.000
_cell.length_c   1.000
_cell.angle_alpha   90.00
_cell.angle_beta   90.00
_cell.angle_gamma   90.00
#
_symmetry.space_group_name_H-M   'P 1'
#
loop_
_entity.id
_entity.type
_entity.pdbx_description
1 polymer ?
#
loop_
_entity_poly.entity_id
_entity_poly.type
_entity_poly.pdbx_seq_one_letter_code
_entity_poly.pdbx_strand_id
1 'polypeptide(L)' 'MDNAQKVTITVSTKGQVILPSAIRHRRDWSAGTRLLVEETAEGVLLKPAPVFAETR' A
#
# COMPACT_ATOMS: atom_id res chain seq x y z
N MET A 1 19.57 8.19 -3.04
CA MET A 1 18.36 8.88 -3.53
C MET A 1 17.42 7.78 -4.00
N ASP A 2 16.37 7.48 -3.25
CA ASP A 2 15.43 6.42 -3.59
C ASP A 2 14.62 6.87 -4.80
N ASN A 3 14.94 6.32 -5.97
CA ASN A 3 14.22 6.62 -7.20
C ASN A 3 12.85 5.97 -7.08
N ALA A 4 11.88 6.73 -6.56
CA ALA A 4 10.48 6.33 -6.51
C ALA A 4 10.00 6.16 -7.94
N GLN A 5 10.05 4.92 -8.42
CA GLN A 5 9.69 4.56 -9.77
C GLN A 5 8.19 4.83 -9.92
N LYS A 6 7.84 5.86 -10.69
CA LYS A 6 6.45 6.20 -10.97
C LYS A 6 5.88 5.14 -11.90
N VAL A 7 4.86 4.42 -11.43
CA VAL A 7 4.16 3.39 -12.21
C VAL A 7 2.67 3.72 -12.16
N THR A 8 2.04 3.76 -13.33
CA THR A 8 0.58 3.91 -13.44
C THR A 8 -0.05 2.53 -13.33
N ILE A 9 -1.08 2.40 -12.50
CA ILE A 9 -1.90 1.20 -12.38
C ILE A 9 -3.37 1.56 -12.61
N THR A 10 -4.13 0.64 -13.16
CA THR A 10 -5.57 0.82 -13.38
C THR A 10 -6.33 0.19 -12.22
N VAL A 11 -7.34 0.90 -11.74
CA VAL A 11 -8.31 0.35 -10.80
C VAL A 11 -9.21 -0.64 -11.55
N SER A 12 -9.30 -1.87 -11.07
CA SER A 12 -10.19 -2.88 -11.64
C SER A 12 -11.66 -2.50 -11.48
N THR A 13 -12.56 -3.21 -12.17
CA THR A 13 -14.02 -3.01 -12.07
C THR A 13 -14.56 -3.16 -10.65
N LYS A 14 -13.87 -3.91 -9.78
CA LYS A 14 -14.23 -4.10 -8.37
C LYS A 14 -13.60 -3.07 -7.43
N GLY A 15 -12.92 -2.05 -7.96
CA GLY A 15 -12.23 -1.05 -7.13
C GLY A 15 -10.87 -1.51 -6.60
N GLN A 16 -10.37 -2.68 -7.02
CA GLN A 16 -9.08 -3.20 -6.55
C GLN A 16 -7.93 -2.64 -7.40
N VAL A 17 -6.81 -2.34 -6.74
CA VAL A 17 -5.54 -1.99 -7.39
C VAL A 17 -4.50 -3.08 -7.16
N ILE A 18 -3.67 -3.33 -8.17
CA ILE A 18 -2.56 -4.30 -8.06
C ILE A 18 -1.27 -3.52 -7.84
N LEU A 19 -0.64 -3.73 -6.70
CA LEU A 19 0.67 -3.14 -6.43
C LEU A 19 1.78 -3.91 -7.18
N PRO A 20 2.62 -3.21 -7.98
CA PRO A 20 3.76 -3.82 -8.65
C PRO A 20 4.68 -4.57 -7.68
N SER A 21 5.29 -5.67 -8.13
CA SER A 21 6.20 -6.48 -7.33
C SER A 21 7.35 -5.66 -6.74
N ALA A 22 7.90 -4.71 -7.49
CA ALA A 22 8.98 -3.83 -7.02
C ALA A 22 8.61 -3.07 -5.74
N ILE A 23 7.38 -2.56 -5.63
CA ILE A 23 6.91 -1.86 -4.42
C ILE A 23 6.72 -2.86 -3.28
N ARG A 24 6.10 -4.01 -3.58
CA ARG A 24 5.88 -5.08 -2.58
C ARG A 24 7.19 -5.56 -1.96
N HIS A 25 8.22 -5.82 -2.76
CA HIS A 25 9.52 -6.26 -2.26
C HIS A 25 10.23 -5.18 -1.44
N ARG A 26 10.22 -3.91 -1.88
CA ARG A 26 10.86 -2.82 -1.12
C ARG A 26 10.19 -2.52 0.21
N ARG A 27 8.92 -2.89 0.38
CA ARG A 27 8.13 -2.68 1.60
C ARG A 27 7.90 -3.98 2.38
N ASP A 28 8.49 -5.09 1.95
CA ASP A 28 8.28 -6.43 2.51
C ASP A 28 6.79 -6.82 2.64
N TRP A 29 5.97 -6.38 1.69
CA TRP A 29 4.54 -6.73 1.63
C TRP A 29 4.34 -8.04 0.88
N SER A 30 4.11 -9.10 1.66
CA SER A 30 3.82 -10.44 1.16
C SER A 30 2.31 -10.69 1.03
N ALA A 31 1.94 -11.85 0.49
CA ALA A 31 0.54 -12.26 0.46
C ALA A 31 -0.01 -12.35 1.89
N GLY A 32 -1.17 -11.73 2.13
CA GLY A 32 -1.78 -11.68 3.46
C GLY A 32 -1.36 -10.47 4.32
N THR A 33 -0.42 -9.63 3.88
CA THR A 33 -0.14 -8.35 4.54
C THR A 33 -1.40 -7.49 4.52
N ARG A 34 -1.89 -7.13 5.71
CA ARG A 34 -3.00 -6.19 5.87
C ARG A 34 -2.43 -4.77 5.83
N LEU A 35 -3.05 -3.91 5.03
CA LEU A 35 -2.67 -2.51 4.91
C LEU A 35 -3.83 -1.62 5.34
N LEU A 36 -3.52 -0.59 6.12
CA LEU A 36 -4.40 0.53 6.35
C LEU A 36 -4.36 1.46 5.13
N VAL A 37 -5.54 1.92 4.73
CA VAL A 37 -5.75 2.88 3.65
C VAL A 37 -6.16 4.19 4.30
N GLU A 38 -5.31 5.22 4.18
CA GLU A 38 -5.58 6.56 4.69
C GLU A 38 -5.72 7.54 3.52
N GLU A 39 -6.76 8.36 3.54
CA GLU A 39 -6.93 9.47 2.59
C GLU A 39 -6.16 10.70 3.09
N THR A 40 -5.32 11.28 2.24
CA THR A 40 -4.51 12.47 2.50
C THR A 40 -4.73 13.51 1.40
N ALA A 41 -4.27 14.75 1.61
CA ALA A 41 -4.44 15.83 0.63
C ALA A 41 -3.74 15.54 -0.71
N GLU A 42 -2.67 14.76 -0.69
CA GLU A 42 -1.85 14.39 -1.84
C GLU A 42 -2.28 13.07 -2.49
N GLY A 43 -3.19 12.33 -1.87
CA GLY A 43 -3.71 11.06 -2.40
C GLY A 43 -3.97 10.03 -1.31
N VAL A 44 -3.67 8.77 -1.60
CA VAL A 44 -3.93 7.65 -0.69
C VAL A 44 -2.62 7.09 -0.15
N LEU A 45 -2.52 6.99 1.17
CA LEU A 45 -1.37 6.42 1.86
C LEU A 45 -1.69 5.00 2.33
N LEU A 46 -0.82 4.06 1.96
CA LEU A 46 -0.89 2.66 2.37
C LEU A 46 0.18 2.37 3.42
N LYS A 47 -0.24 1.91 4.60
CA LYS A 47 0.66 1.54 5.71
C LYS A 47 0.35 0.12 6.19
N PRO A 48 1.33 -0.63 6.74
CA PRO A 48 1.04 -1.86 7.45
C PRO A 48 -0.02 -1.63 8.53
N ALA A 49 -1.08 -2.44 8.52
CA ALA A 49 -2.08 -2.38 9.57
C ALA A 49 -1.43 -2.83 10.90
N PRO A 50 -1.71 -2.15 12.01
CA PRO A 50 -1.19 -2.55 13.31
C PRO A 50 -1.63 -3.98 13.64
N VAL A 51 -0.68 -4.78 14.13
CA VAL A 51 -0.91 -6.20 14.48
C VAL A 51 -1.68 -6.31 15.80
N PHE A 52 -1.50 -5.32 16.69
CA PHE A 52 -2.17 -5.22 17.98
C PHE A 52 -3.07 -3.99 17.99
N ALA A 53 -4.23 -4.10 18.66
CA ALA A 53 -5.04 -2.92 18.96
C ALA A 53 -4.25 -2.01 19.91
N GLU A 54 -4.37 -0.68 19.75
CA GLU A 54 -3.80 0.27 20.69
C GLU A 54 -4.34 -0.02 22.09
N THR A 55 -3.44 -0.37 23.02
CA THR A 55 -3.77 -0.51 24.44
C THR A 55 -4.05 0.89 25.02
N ARG A 56 -5.20 1.05 25.66
CA ARG A 56 -5.65 2.28 26.33
C ARG A 56 -5.19 2.33 27.79
#